data_AF-A0A350MMR6-F1
#
_entry.id   AF-A0A350MMR6-F1
#
_cell.length_a   1.000
_cell.length_b   1.000
_cell.length_c   1.000
_cell.angle_alpha   90.00
_cell.angle_beta   90.00
_cell.angle_gamma   90.00
#
_symmetry.space_group_name_H-M   'P 1'
#
loop_
_entity.id
_entity.type
_entity.pdbx_description
1 polymer ?
#
loop_
_entity_poly.entity_id
_entity_poly.type
_entity_poly.pdbx_seq_one_letter_code
_entity_poly.pdbx_strand_id
1 'polypeptide(L)'
;AWTFSGNIDIANFASGNVYIGFKYTSTATESATWEVDDIKVWGHQEIGIEQPKNNLTSISPNPAREFVKVSVQHPCELLLYSLTGEKIIQTHITKGIHQISLQNYPSGIYILKLIPEGYPAEVFKLIIR
;
A
#
# COMPACT_ATOMS: atom_id res chain seq x y z
N ALA A 1 0.29 45.14 14.19
CA ALA A 1 0.53 43.81 14.78
C ALA A 1 0.48 42.79 13.65
N TRP A 2 1.32 41.77 13.68
CA TRP A 2 1.27 40.68 12.70
C TRP A 2 0.02 39.83 12.91
N THR A 3 -0.63 39.45 11.82
CA THR A 3 -1.84 38.62 11.85
C THR A 3 -1.57 37.33 11.07
N PHE A 4 -1.68 36.19 11.74
CA PHE A 4 -1.54 34.89 11.10
C PHE A 4 -2.67 34.66 10.08
N SER A 5 -2.32 34.23 8.87
CA SER A 5 -3.29 33.97 7.79
C SER A 5 -4.17 32.74 8.03
N GLY A 6 -3.76 31.85 8.93
CA GLY A 6 -4.33 30.52 9.04
C GLY A 6 -3.68 29.52 8.08
N ASN A 7 -4.12 28.27 8.18
CA ASN A 7 -3.71 27.19 7.27
C ASN A 7 -4.57 27.23 6.01
N ILE A 8 -3.92 27.23 4.85
CA ILE A 8 -4.58 27.17 3.54
C ILE A 8 -4.34 25.77 2.98
N ASP A 9 -5.42 25.02 2.73
CA ASP A 9 -5.31 23.71 2.07
C ASP A 9 -5.04 23.89 0.57
N ILE A 10 -3.89 23.38 0.14
CA ILE A 10 -3.44 23.40 -1.25
C ILE A 10 -3.26 21.99 -1.82
N ALA A 11 -3.76 20.94 -1.14
CA ALA A 11 -3.55 19.54 -1.51
C ALA A 11 -3.98 19.23 -2.95
N ASN A 12 -5.06 19.86 -3.42
CA ASN A 12 -5.57 19.68 -4.79
C ASN A 12 -4.64 20.20 -5.88
N PHE A 13 -3.64 21.03 -5.53
CA PHE A 13 -2.66 21.58 -6.47
C PHE A 13 -1.31 20.85 -6.43
N ALA A 14 -1.14 19.90 -5.51
CA ALA A 14 0.14 19.23 -5.24
C ALA A 14 0.57 18.19 -6.31
N SER A 15 -0.23 17.96 -7.36
CA SER A 15 0.06 17.00 -8.43
C SER A 15 1.08 17.50 -9.48
N GLY A 16 1.61 18.71 -9.32
CA GLY A 16 2.61 19.30 -10.22
C GLY A 16 3.37 20.46 -9.57
N ASN A 17 3.96 21.32 -10.39
CA ASN A 17 4.66 22.51 -9.89
C ASN A 17 3.66 23.52 -9.31
N VAL A 18 3.77 23.79 -8.02
CA VAL A 18 2.98 24.81 -7.32
C VAL A 18 3.78 26.09 -7.20
N TYR A 19 3.16 27.22 -7.58
CA TYR A 19 3.73 28.55 -7.43
C TYR A 19 2.88 29.34 -6.46
N ILE A 20 3.52 29.99 -5.48
CA ILE A 20 2.85 30.86 -4.51
C ILE A 20 3.11 32.30 -4.93
N GLY A 21 2.03 33.04 -5.18
CA GLY A 21 2.09 34.46 -5.55
C GLY A 21 1.29 35.32 -4.58
N PHE A 22 1.83 36.48 -4.25
CA PHE A 22 1.11 37.50 -3.48
C PHE A 22 0.40 38.45 -4.45
N LYS A 23 -0.94 38.47 -4.42
CA LYS A 23 -1.73 39.40 -5.21
C LYS A 23 -2.12 40.60 -4.35
N TYR A 24 -1.55 41.74 -4.68
CA TYR A 24 -1.92 43.02 -4.11
C TYR A 24 -2.98 43.73 -4.97
N THR A 25 -3.98 44.34 -4.33
CA THR A 25 -4.99 45.16 -5.01
C THR A 25 -4.89 46.59 -4.48
N SER A 26 -4.64 47.55 -5.37
CA SER A 26 -4.70 49.00 -5.09
C SER A 26 -5.69 49.68 -6.03
N THR A 27 -6.06 50.91 -5.67
CA THR A 27 -6.75 51.83 -6.58
C THR A 27 -5.79 52.95 -7.01
N ALA A 28 -6.23 53.82 -7.91
CA ALA A 28 -5.45 54.97 -8.33
C ALA A 28 -5.25 56.01 -7.19
N THR A 29 -6.09 55.96 -6.15
CA THR A 29 -6.11 56.94 -5.06
C THR A 29 -5.73 56.35 -3.71
N GLU A 30 -5.72 55.02 -3.56
CA GLU A 30 -5.39 54.34 -2.32
C GLU A 30 -4.41 53.19 -2.58
N SER A 31 -3.30 53.24 -1.87
CA SER A 31 -2.35 52.15 -1.78
C SER A 31 -1.98 51.90 -0.32
N ALA A 32 -1.67 50.65 -0.03
CA ALA A 32 -1.25 50.15 1.26
C ALA A 32 0.07 49.41 1.05
N THR A 33 0.99 49.53 2.00
CA THR A 33 2.22 48.73 2.04
C THR A 33 1.92 47.45 2.79
N TRP A 34 2.20 46.30 2.17
CA TRP A 34 1.97 44.98 2.75
C TRP A 34 3.30 44.26 2.90
N GLU A 35 3.49 43.66 4.06
CA GLU A 35 4.63 42.79 4.36
C GLU A 35 4.09 41.39 4.63
N VAL A 36 4.78 40.39 4.10
CA VAL A 36 4.49 38.97 4.34
C VAL A 36 5.78 38.36 4.85
N ASP A 37 5.69 37.68 5.99
CA ASP A 37 6.81 37.00 6.64
C ASP A 37 6.40 35.59 7.09
N ASP A 38 7.38 34.75 7.42
CA ASP A 38 7.20 33.37 7.91
C ASP A 38 6.34 32.46 7.00
N ILE A 39 6.57 32.53 5.67
CA ILE A 39 5.89 31.66 4.71
C ILE A 39 6.34 30.21 4.90
N LYS A 40 5.48 29.38 5.49
CA LYS A 40 5.73 27.96 5.72
C LYS A 40 4.88 27.08 4.82
N VAL A 41 5.54 26.37 3.92
CA VAL A 41 4.94 25.28 3.14
C VAL A 41 5.36 23.96 3.76
N TRP A 42 4.39 23.16 4.19
CA TRP A 42 4.64 21.86 4.77
C TRP A 42 3.60 20.89 4.23
N GLY A 43 4.06 19.69 3.89
CA GLY A 43 3.22 18.57 3.57
C GLY A 43 3.56 17.44 4.52
N HIS A 44 2.60 16.55 4.74
CA HIS A 44 2.94 15.26 5.30
C HIS A 44 3.51 14.43 4.16
N GLN A 45 4.84 14.31 4.12
CA GLN A 45 5.42 13.16 3.44
C GLN A 45 5.11 11.97 4.33
N GLU A 46 4.11 11.18 3.96
CA GLU A 46 3.99 9.83 4.46
C GLU A 46 5.25 9.10 3.98
N ILE A 47 6.32 9.11 4.77
CA ILE A 47 7.35 8.07 4.71
C ILE A 47 6.77 6.80 5.36
N GLY A 48 5.63 6.39 4.83
CA GLY A 48 4.97 5.16 5.18
C GLY A 48 5.60 4.05 4.39
N ILE A 49 5.91 2.94 5.06
CA ILE A 49 5.68 1.65 4.42
C ILE A 49 4.24 1.75 3.88
N GLU A 50 4.02 1.63 2.57
CA GLU A 50 2.66 1.47 2.04
C GLU A 50 2.02 0.37 2.89
N GLN A 51 1.08 0.74 3.77
CA GLN A 51 0.27 -0.28 4.40
C GLN A 51 -0.45 -0.95 3.25
N PRO A 52 -0.25 -2.25 3.00
CA PRO A 52 -0.89 -2.92 1.89
C PRO A 52 -2.39 -2.66 2.07
N LYS A 53 -2.95 -1.95 1.11
CA LYS A 53 -4.29 -1.39 1.06
C LYS A 53 -5.32 -2.50 1.33
N ASN A 54 -5.58 -2.81 2.60
CA ASN A 54 -6.33 -3.98 3.07
C ASN A 54 -6.49 -5.06 1.99
N ASN A 55 -5.38 -5.66 1.56
CA ASN A 55 -5.49 -6.86 0.74
C ASN A 55 -6.13 -7.89 1.69
N LEU A 56 -7.42 -8.16 1.50
CA LEU A 56 -8.17 -9.21 2.21
C LEU A 56 -7.68 -10.61 1.78
N THR A 57 -6.38 -10.74 1.59
CA THR A 57 -5.68 -11.98 1.31
C THR A 57 -5.67 -12.77 2.61
N SER A 58 -6.24 -13.96 2.58
CA SER A 58 -6.37 -14.80 3.77
C SER A 58 -6.02 -16.24 3.44
N ILE A 59 -5.24 -16.86 4.33
CA ILE A 59 -4.75 -18.22 4.21
C ILE A 59 -5.16 -19.00 5.45
N SER A 60 -6.05 -19.96 5.27
CA SER A 60 -6.65 -20.72 6.37
C SER A 60 -7.06 -22.14 5.95
N PRO A 61 -7.02 -23.13 6.86
CA PRO A 61 -6.47 -23.05 8.21
C PRO A 61 -4.94 -23.05 8.20
N ASN A 62 -4.34 -22.51 9.26
CA ASN A 62 -2.92 -22.65 9.53
C ASN A 62 -2.74 -22.91 11.04
N PRO A 63 -2.29 -24.10 11.48
CA PRO A 63 -1.81 -25.23 10.68
C PRO A 63 -2.88 -25.92 9.80
N ALA A 64 -2.48 -26.33 8.60
CA ALA A 64 -3.29 -27.07 7.63
C ALA A 64 -2.99 -28.58 7.69
N ARG A 65 -3.93 -29.41 7.21
CA ARG A 65 -3.75 -30.87 7.08
C ARG A 65 -3.91 -31.32 5.63
N GLU A 66 -5.15 -31.39 5.17
CA GLU A 66 -5.47 -31.90 3.83
C GLU A 66 -5.46 -30.81 2.76
N PHE A 67 -5.88 -29.60 3.13
CA PHE A 67 -5.96 -28.47 2.22
C PHE A 67 -5.73 -27.15 2.96
N VAL A 68 -5.39 -26.12 2.18
CA VAL A 68 -5.43 -24.72 2.61
C VAL A 68 -6.28 -23.90 1.64
N LYS A 69 -7.11 -23.02 2.19
CA LYS A 69 -7.88 -22.04 1.43
C LYS A 69 -7.09 -20.77 1.33
N VAL A 70 -6.98 -20.26 0.11
CA VAL A 70 -6.28 -19.02 -0.23
C VAL A 70 -7.30 -18.09 -0.88
N SER A 71 -7.66 -17.03 -0.17
CA SER A 71 -8.54 -15.97 -0.66
C SER A 71 -7.69 -14.85 -1.23
N VAL A 72 -7.94 -14.44 -2.48
CA VAL A 72 -7.19 -13.38 -3.18
C VAL A 72 -8.12 -12.37 -3.83
N GLN A 73 -7.71 -11.10 -3.85
CA GLN A 73 -8.52 -10.01 -4.40
C GLN A 73 -8.22 -9.68 -5.86
N HIS A 74 -7.09 -10.16 -6.38
CA HIS A 74 -6.61 -9.93 -7.75
C HIS A 74 -6.10 -11.26 -8.33
N PRO A 75 -6.07 -11.43 -9.66
CA PRO A 75 -5.28 -12.48 -10.30
C PRO A 75 -3.84 -12.44 -9.77
N CYS A 76 -3.31 -13.59 -9.39
CA CYS A 76 -1.97 -13.68 -8.83
C CYS A 76 -1.31 -15.01 -9.13
N GLU A 77 0.01 -15.01 -9.10
CA GLU A 77 0.81 -16.22 -9.10
C GLU A 77 1.01 -16.71 -7.67
N LEU A 78 0.60 -17.95 -7.41
CA LEU A 78 0.81 -18.66 -6.16
C LEU A 78 2.02 -19.56 -6.27
N LEU A 79 2.95 -19.39 -5.34
CA LEU A 79 4.17 -20.17 -5.23
C LEU A 79 4.26 -20.79 -3.84
N LEU A 80 4.48 -22.10 -3.76
CA LEU A 80 4.75 -22.79 -2.50
C LEU A 80 6.22 -23.25 -2.49
N TYR A 81 6.94 -22.92 -1.43
CA TYR A 81 8.32 -23.31 -1.22
C TYR A 81 8.48 -24.16 0.03
N SER A 82 9.42 -25.10 0.01
CA SER A 82 9.94 -25.75 1.22
C SER A 82 10.72 -24.74 2.07
N LEU A 83 11.02 -25.08 3.33
CA LEU A 83 11.85 -24.24 4.20
C LEU A 83 13.29 -24.07 3.69
N THR A 84 13.77 -24.98 2.84
CA THR A 84 15.10 -24.88 2.21
C THR A 84 15.09 -24.01 0.95
N GLY A 85 13.93 -23.49 0.53
CA GLY A 85 13.77 -22.62 -0.63
C GLY A 85 13.47 -23.36 -1.94
N GLU A 86 13.27 -24.68 -1.91
CA GLU A 86 12.84 -25.45 -3.09
C GLU A 86 11.40 -25.08 -3.46
N LYS A 87 11.15 -24.78 -4.74
CA LYS A 87 9.80 -24.46 -5.25
C LYS A 87 9.03 -25.75 -5.54
N ILE A 88 7.91 -25.94 -4.84
CA ILE A 88 7.08 -27.14 -4.89
C ILE A 88 5.87 -26.94 -5.80
N ILE A 89 5.22 -25.77 -5.69
CA ILE A 89 4.04 -25.42 -6.50
C ILE A 89 4.28 -24.07 -7.15
N GLN A 90 3.84 -23.93 -8.39
CA GLN A 90 3.68 -22.65 -9.09
C GLN A 90 2.40 -22.73 -9.91
N THR A 91 1.44 -21.86 -9.63
CA THR A 91 0.16 -21.83 -10.35
C THR A 91 -0.42 -20.42 -10.39
N HIS A 92 -1.23 -20.13 -11.40
CA HIS A 92 -1.97 -18.87 -11.49
C HIS A 92 -3.37 -19.06 -10.91
N ILE A 93 -3.79 -18.15 -10.04
CA ILE A 93 -5.13 -18.16 -9.44
C ILE A 93 -5.83 -16.83 -9.72
N THR A 94 -7.13 -16.90 -9.98
CA THR A 94 -7.97 -15.72 -10.23
C THR A 94 -8.47 -15.12 -8.91
N LYS A 95 -9.10 -13.95 -8.97
CA LYS A 95 -9.81 -13.39 -7.81
C LYS A 95 -10.83 -14.39 -7.25
N GLY A 96 -10.82 -14.60 -5.93
CA GLY A 96 -11.74 -15.51 -5.25
C GLY A 96 -11.06 -16.38 -4.19
N ILE A 97 -11.75 -17.43 -3.77
CA ILE A 97 -11.25 -18.41 -2.80
C ILE A 97 -10.85 -19.68 -3.55
N HIS A 98 -9.60 -20.09 -3.39
CA HIS A 98 -9.04 -21.31 -3.99
C HIS A 98 -8.67 -22.29 -2.90
N GLN A 99 -8.95 -23.57 -3.14
CA GLN A 99 -8.54 -24.66 -2.24
C GLN A 99 -7.34 -25.39 -2.85
N ILE A 100 -6.22 -25.37 -2.13
CA ILE A 100 -4.98 -26.06 -2.54
C ILE A 100 -4.87 -27.34 -1.72
N SER A 101 -4.81 -28.49 -2.41
CA SER A 101 -4.58 -29.78 -1.77
C SER A 101 -3.15 -29.89 -1.26
N LEU A 102 -2.98 -30.41 -0.05
CA LEU A 102 -1.71 -30.60 0.63
C LEU A 102 -1.36 -32.07 0.88
N GLN A 103 -2.23 -32.99 0.46
CA GLN A 103 -2.15 -34.42 0.78
C GLN A 103 -0.84 -35.11 0.35
N ASN A 104 -0.16 -34.56 -0.66
CA ASN A 104 1.07 -35.11 -1.20
C ASN A 104 2.34 -34.44 -0.65
N TYR A 105 2.20 -33.55 0.33
CA TYR A 105 3.34 -32.82 0.91
C TYR A 105 3.58 -33.26 2.35
N PRO A 106 4.84 -33.58 2.73
CA PRO A 106 5.17 -33.94 4.10
C PRO A 106 4.79 -32.86 5.11
N SER A 107 4.49 -33.26 6.34
CA SER A 107 4.32 -32.32 7.45
C SER A 107 5.57 -31.47 7.64
N GLY A 108 5.41 -30.17 7.84
CA GLY A 108 6.53 -29.24 7.89
C GLY A 108 6.13 -27.77 7.79
N ILE A 109 7.15 -26.90 7.76
CA ILE A 109 6.98 -25.47 7.52
C ILE A 109 7.27 -25.17 6.07
N TYR A 110 6.39 -24.40 5.44
CA TYR A 110 6.45 -23.98 4.06
C TYR A 110 6.30 -22.47 3.96
N ILE A 111 6.81 -21.90 2.88
CA ILE A 111 6.62 -20.49 2.54
C ILE A 111 5.65 -20.43 1.36
N LEU A 112 4.49 -19.83 1.58
CA LEU A 112 3.53 -19.51 0.53
C LEU A 112 3.73 -18.05 0.11
N LYS A 113 4.09 -17.83 -1.15
CA LYS A 113 4.25 -16.50 -1.73
C LYS A 113 3.16 -16.27 -2.78
N LEU A 114 2.51 -15.12 -2.69
CA LEU A 114 1.53 -14.65 -3.66
C LEU A 114 2.11 -13.43 -4.36
N ILE A 115 2.04 -13.41 -5.70
CA ILE A 115 2.50 -12.30 -6.53
C ILE A 115 1.30 -11.79 -7.33
N PRO A 116 0.54 -10.82 -6.79
CA PRO A 116 -0.60 -10.26 -7.50
C PRO A 116 -0.17 -9.32 -8.62
N GLU A 117 -0.92 -9.28 -9.70
CA GLU A 117 -0.62 -8.41 -10.85
C GLU A 117 -0.73 -6.93 -10.47
N GLY A 118 0.39 -6.20 -10.54
CA GLY A 118 0.43 -4.76 -10.24
C GLY A 118 0.44 -4.40 -8.75
N TYR A 119 0.61 -5.39 -7.85
CA TYR A 119 0.71 -5.18 -6.40
C TYR A 119 1.98 -5.82 -5.84
N PRO A 120 2.46 -5.36 -4.66
CA PRO A 120 3.57 -6.01 -3.97
C PRO A 120 3.29 -7.49 -3.67
N ALA A 121 4.34 -8.31 -3.70
CA ALA A 121 4.23 -9.72 -3.34
C ALA A 121 3.96 -9.87 -1.84
N GLU A 122 3.10 -10.83 -1.49
CA GLU A 122 2.76 -11.18 -0.11
C GLU A 122 3.35 -12.55 0.24
N VAL A 123 3.89 -12.68 1.46
CA VAL A 123 4.57 -13.91 1.89
C VAL A 123 3.99 -14.39 3.22
N PHE A 124 3.67 -15.67 3.29
CA PHE A 124 3.03 -16.30 4.44
C PHE A 124 3.76 -17.57 4.84
N LYS A 125 3.89 -17.78 6.15
CA LYS A 125 4.32 -19.05 6.70
C LYS A 125 3.14 -20.01 6.77
N LEU A 126 3.23 -21.15 6.11
CA LEU A 126 2.23 -22.23 6.16
C LEU A 126 2.79 -23.42 6.93
N ILE A 127 2.04 -23.94 7.89
CA ILE A 127 2.39 -25.15 8.64
C ILE A 127 1.48 -26.27 8.15
N ILE A 128 2.07 -27.34 7.61
CA ILE A 128 1.36 -28.56 7.21
C ILE A 128 1.57 -29.61 8.30
N ARG A 129 0.48 -30.26 8.74
CA ARG A 129 0.48 -31.33 9.74
C ARG A 129 0.02 -32.64 9.16
#